data_AF-A0A173S8Q1-F1
#
_entry.id   AF-A0A173S8Q1-F1
#
_cell.length_a   1.000
_cell.length_b   1.000
_cell.length_c   1.000
_cell.angle_alpha   90.00
_cell.angle_beta   90.00
_cell.angle_gamma   90.00
#
_symmetry.space_group_name_H-M   'P 1'
#
loop_
_entity.id
_entity.type
_entity.pdbx_description
1 polymer ?
#
loop_
_entity_poly.entity_id
_entity_poly.type
_entity_poly.pdbx_seq_one_letter_code
_entity_poly.pdbx_strand_id
1 'polypeptide(L)' 'MRTIKIYSGMTEEYEIIRTDAPNQVIEEQLKRYYDGEPYELLTNSGYAVEIVGSQYDFDDGLPDIDKEFDLYGYID' A
#
# COMPACT_ATOMS: atom_id res chain seq x y z
N MET A 1 5.46 -13.22 -1.50
CA MET A 1 5.24 -11.77 -1.29
C MET A 1 5.55 -11.05 -2.59
N ARG A 2 4.88 -9.92 -2.81
CA ARG A 2 5.01 -9.05 -3.97
C ARG A 2 5.15 -7.61 -3.52
N THR A 3 5.76 -6.77 -4.34
CA THR A 3 5.98 -5.35 -4.06
C THR A 3 4.86 -4.54 -4.71
N ILE A 4 4.15 -3.76 -3.91
CA ILE A 4 3.08 -2.89 -4.38
C ILE A 4 3.36 -1.44 -3.99
N LYS A 5 2.89 -0.52 -4.83
CA LYS A 5 2.95 0.92 -4.59
C LYS A 5 1.54 1.44 -4.35
N ILE A 6 1.36 2.23 -3.30
CA ILE A 6 0.06 2.78 -2.90
C ILE A 6 0.22 4.30 -2.83
N TYR A 7 -0.52 5.02 -3.67
CA TYR A 7 -0.64 6.47 -3.55
C TYR A 7 -1.71 6.79 -2.50
N SER A 8 -1.35 7.54 -1.45
CA SER A 8 -2.22 7.74 -0.28
C SER A 8 -2.21 9.17 0.29
N GLY A 9 -1.36 10.08 -0.20
CA GLY A 9 -1.29 11.47 0.28
C GLY A 9 -1.63 12.52 -0.79
N MET A 10 -1.76 13.78 -0.36
CA MET A 10 -2.00 14.90 -1.26
C MET A 10 -0.68 15.23 -1.97
N THR A 11 -0.68 15.32 -3.31
CA THR A 11 0.51 15.55 -4.17
C THR A 11 1.32 14.31 -4.57
N GLU A 12 0.65 13.23 -4.97
CA GLU A 12 1.28 11.99 -5.48
C GLU A 12 2.17 11.27 -4.47
N GLU A 13 1.99 11.53 -3.18
CA GLU A 13 2.70 10.83 -2.10
C GLU A 13 2.34 9.35 -2.11
N TYR A 14 3.34 8.50 -1.96
CA TYR A 14 3.16 7.06 -2.02
C TYR A 14 4.01 6.31 -1.00
N GLU A 15 3.53 5.13 -0.66
CA GLU A 15 4.26 4.11 0.09
C GLU A 15 4.46 2.88 -0.79
N ILE A 16 5.57 2.19 -0.57
CA ILE A 16 5.87 0.90 -1.16
C ILE A 16 5.90 -0.12 -0.04
N ILE A 17 5.06 -1.15 -0.17
CA ILE A 17 5.01 -2.27 0.77
C ILE A 17 5.21 -3.59 0.05
N ARG A 18 5.71 -4.59 0.78
CA ARG A 18 5.70 -5.98 0.35
C ARG A 18 4.68 -6.75 1.16
N THR A 19 3.83 -7.47 0.44
CA THR A 19 2.77 -8.27 1.05
C THR A 19 2.48 -9.53 0.25
N ASP A 20 1.93 -10.54 0.89
CA ASP A 20 1.33 -11.71 0.24
C ASP A 20 -0.20 -11.58 0.09
N ALA A 21 -0.78 -10.46 0.51
CA ALA A 21 -2.21 -10.19 0.35
C ALA A 21 -2.63 -10.12 -1.15
N PRO A 22 -3.77 -10.74 -1.52
CA PRO A 22 -4.32 -10.61 -2.86
C PRO A 22 -4.92 -9.21 -3.09
N ASN A 23 -5.09 -8.82 -4.35
CA ASN A 23 -5.58 -7.47 -4.73
C ASN A 23 -6.87 -7.12 -3.98
N GLN A 24 -7.84 -8.03 -3.97
CA GLN A 24 -9.15 -7.79 -3.36
C GLN A 24 -9.04 -7.36 -1.88
N VAL A 25 -8.14 -7.96 -1.11
CA VAL A 25 -7.97 -7.63 0.31
C VAL A 25 -7.26 -6.28 0.48
N ILE A 26 -6.31 -5.95 -0.40
CA ILE A 26 -5.67 -4.62 -0.43
C ILE A 26 -6.71 -3.55 -0.75
N GLU A 27 -7.57 -3.77 -1.75
CA GLU A 27 -8.66 -2.85 -2.09
C GLU A 27 -9.63 -2.66 -0.92
N GLU A 28 -9.95 -3.73 -0.18
CA GLU A 28 -10.76 -3.65 1.05
C GLU A 28 -10.07 -2.84 2.16
N GLN A 29 -8.75 -2.98 2.31
CA GLN A 29 -7.96 -2.15 3.23
C GLN A 29 -8.01 -0.67 2.83
N LEU A 30 -7.86 -0.36 1.54
CA LEU A 30 -7.85 1.03 1.06
C LEU A 30 -9.21 1.71 1.26
N LYS A 31 -10.32 0.97 1.12
CA LYS A 31 -11.68 1.47 1.43
C LYS A 31 -11.86 1.87 2.90
N ARG A 32 -11.05 1.32 3.81
CA ARG A 32 -11.11 1.55 5.26
C ARG A 32 -9.96 2.42 5.77
N TYR A 33 -9.22 3.07 4.88
CA TYR A 33 -7.96 3.73 5.22
C TYR A 33 -8.09 4.78 6.36
N TYR A 34 -9.23 5.46 6.46
CA TYR A 34 -9.45 6.48 7.50
C TYR A 34 -9.91 5.94 8.86
N ASP A 35 -10.22 4.64 8.97
CA ASP A 35 -10.85 4.03 10.16
C ASP A 35 -9.86 3.30 11.09
N GLY A 36 -8.54 3.41 10.89
CA GLY A 36 -7.59 2.69 11.75
C GLY A 36 -6.10 2.93 11.47
N GLU A 37 -5.26 2.05 12.02
CA GLU A 37 -3.82 2.04 11.71
C GLU A 37 -3.56 1.55 10.28
N PRO A 38 -2.53 2.09 9.59
CA PRO A 38 -2.21 1.69 8.23
C PRO A 38 -1.96 0.17 8.16
N TYR A 39 -2.62 -0.48 7.19
CA TYR A 39 -2.51 -1.92 6.91
C TYR A 39 -3.00 -2.86 8.02
N GLU A 40 -3.74 -2.36 9.03
CA GLU A 40 -4.29 -3.16 10.12
C GLU A 40 -5.20 -4.31 9.64
N LEU A 41 -6.01 -4.10 8.59
CA LEU A 41 -6.84 -5.17 8.03
C LEU A 41 -5.96 -6.30 7.48
N LEU A 42 -4.83 -5.97 6.85
CA LEU A 42 -3.92 -6.95 6.28
C LEU A 42 -3.28 -7.80 7.39
N THR A 43 -2.71 -7.14 8.40
CA THR A 43 -2.02 -7.81 9.50
C THR A 43 -2.97 -8.63 10.37
N ASN A 44 -4.15 -8.09 10.71
CA ASN A 44 -5.18 -8.83 11.48
C ASN A 44 -5.77 -10.01 10.71
N SER A 45 -5.75 -9.96 9.37
CA SER A 45 -6.16 -11.08 8.51
C SER A 45 -5.04 -12.12 8.30
N GLY A 46 -3.86 -11.92 8.91
CA GLY A 46 -2.74 -12.85 8.86
C GLY A 46 -1.83 -12.70 7.64
N TYR A 47 -1.96 -11.64 6.86
CA TYR A 47 -1.07 -11.35 5.74
C TYR A 47 0.22 -10.67 6.22
N ALA A 48 1.33 -10.98 5.55
CA ALA A 48 2.60 -10.32 5.81
C ALA A 48 2.56 -8.89 5.25
N VAL A 49 3.08 -7.93 6.02
CA VAL A 49 3.25 -6.54 5.58
C VAL A 49 4.65 -6.09 5.98
N GLU A 50 5.45 -5.68 4.99
CA GLU A 50 6.76 -5.08 5.16
C GLU A 50 6.76 -3.72 4.47
N ILE A 51 7.06 -2.66 5.22
CA ILE A 51 7.23 -1.32 4.65
C ILE A 51 8.61 -1.27 3.99
N VAL A 52 8.63 -1.03 2.67
CA VAL A 52 9.88 -0.92 1.90
C VAL A 52 10.38 0.51 1.91
N GLY A 53 9.47 1.49 1.84
CA GLY A 53 9.79 2.91 1.84
C GLY A 53 8.69 3.76 1.25
N SER A 54 9.02 5.00 0.96
CA SER A 54 8.13 6.06 0.49
C SER A 54 8.77 6.86 -0.65
N GLN A 55 8.13 7.92 -1.12
CA GLN A 55 8.67 8.82 -2.14
C GLN A 55 10.01 9.47 -1.78
N TYR A 56 10.40 9.45 -0.50
CA TYR A 56 11.63 10.06 -0.01
C TYR A 56 12.80 9.07 0.11
N ASP A 57 12.57 7.77 -0.09
CA ASP A 57 13.56 6.72 0.22
C ASP A 57 14.32 6.20 -1.02
N PHE A 58 13.93 6.62 -2.23
CA PHE A 58 14.41 6.01 -3.50
C PHE A 58 15.08 7.01 -4.46
N ASP A 59 16.17 7.63 -4.03
CA ASP A 59 16.96 8.56 -4.88
C ASP A 59 17.57 7.88 -6.12
N ASP A 60 17.94 6.60 -6.01
CA ASP A 60 18.59 5.82 -7.08
C ASP A 60 17.60 5.05 -7.97
N GLY A 61 16.29 5.31 -7.81
CA GLY A 61 15.21 4.69 -8.56
C GLY A 61 14.38 3.70 -7.75
N LEU A 62 13.16 3.45 -8.23
CA LEU A 62 12.19 2.59 -7.55
C LEU A 62 12.52 1.10 -7.71
N PRO A 63 12.17 0.26 -6.71
CA PRO A 63 12.21 -1.18 -6.88
C PRO A 63 11.20 -1.63 -7.95
N ASP A 64 11.32 -2.87 -8.42
CA ASP A 64 10.32 -3.47 -9.31
C ASP A 64 8.94 -3.51 -8.63
N ILE A 65 7.95 -2.85 -9.24
CA ILE A 65 6.58 -2.75 -8.73
C ILE A 65 5.67 -3.72 -9.47
N ASP A 66 5.09 -4.67 -8.75
CA ASP A 66 4.16 -5.66 -9.31
C ASP A 66 2.78 -5.06 -9.60
N LYS A 67 2.34 -4.11 -8.76
CA LYS A 67 1.04 -3.45 -8.88
C LYS A 67 1.01 -2.09 -8.19
N GLU A 68 0.35 -1.14 -8.82
CA GLU A 68 0.04 0.17 -8.24
C GLU A 68 -1.44 0.25 -7.85
N PHE A 69 -1.71 0.92 -6.73
CA PHE A 69 -3.04 1.26 -6.24
C PHE A 69 -3.08 2.75 -5.92
N ASP A 70 -4.20 3.39 -6.25
CA ASP A 70 -4.48 4.78 -5.88
C ASP A 70 -5.60 4.76 -4.83
N LEU A 71 -5.29 5.17 -3.60
CA LEU A 71 -6.24 5.23 -2.49
C LEU A 71 -7.49 6.02 -2.88
N TYR A 72 -7.33 7.12 -3.62
CA TYR A 72 -8.43 8.00 -4.00
C TYR A 72 -9.42 7.34 -4.97
N GLY A 73 -9.03 6.23 -5.62
CA GLY A 73 -9.94 5.40 -6.41
C GLY A 73 -10.85 4.48 -5.59
N TYR A 74 -10.65 4.40 -4.27
CA TYR A 74 -11.36 3.49 -3.37
C TYR A 74 -12.11 4.19 -2.23
N ILE A 75 -11.97 5.50 -2.11
CA ILE A 75 -12.73 6.32 -1.15
C ILE A 75 -13.87 7.03 -1.90
N ASP A 76 -15.07 7.03 -1.31
CA ASP A 76 -16.26 7.75 -1.82
C ASP A 76 -16.34 9.18 -1.26
#